data_AF-A0A7R9ZFZ7-F1
#
_entry.id   AF-A0A7R9ZFZ7-F1
#
_cell.length_a   1.000
_cell.length_b   1.000
_cell.length_c   1.000
_cell.angle_alpha   90.00
_cell.angle_beta   90.00
_cell.angle_gamma   90.00
#
_symmetry.space_group_name_H-M   'P 1'
#
loop_
_entity.id
_entity.type
_entity.pdbx_description
1 polymer ?
#
loop_
_entity_poly.entity_id
_entity_poly.type
_entity_poly.pdbx_seq_one_letter_code
_entity_poly.pdbx_strand_id
1 'polypeptide(L)'
;QESYDQSVVTPGGKANLLAISSFILLVLAVYTANLAAILTSDISTSSVSSLEDAIIAGYNFCSERKVAEIVMGISSNLEPSMFVPDPTSLGGDGLPGFNCPNCAARSRVFDYMKLDHSDPSLYCNAAFASWEDLQVLHSRAQHCDKQRVGDPLAHQNIGIPLSDSWSDSLLALFHSVQNEGVMAMELAAAEPDSVCPV
;
A
#
# COMPACT_ATOMS: atom_id res chain seq x y z
N GLN A 1 -51.67 -6.86 38.07
CA GLN A 1 -50.63 -6.15 37.29
C GLN A 1 -50.89 -4.67 37.47
N GLU A 2 -50.37 -4.10 38.56
CA GLU A 2 -50.48 -2.67 38.81
C GLU A 2 -49.38 -1.97 38.03
N SER A 3 -49.79 -1.14 37.07
CA SER A 3 -48.91 -0.22 36.36
C SER A 3 -48.48 0.84 37.37
N TYR A 4 -47.21 0.85 37.75
CA TYR A 4 -46.63 1.96 38.51
C TYR A 4 -46.65 3.20 37.62
N ASP A 5 -47.71 4.01 37.76
CA ASP A 5 -47.78 5.35 37.20
C ASP A 5 -46.83 6.24 38.01
N GLN A 6 -45.55 6.25 37.62
CA GLN A 6 -44.52 7.15 38.16
C GLN A 6 -44.75 8.59 37.66
N SER A 7 -45.97 9.09 37.73
CA SER A 7 -46.22 10.51 37.52
C SER A 7 -45.65 11.26 38.73
N VAL A 8 -44.46 11.83 38.55
CA VAL A 8 -43.85 12.69 39.56
C VAL A 8 -44.68 13.98 39.62
N VAL A 9 -45.64 14.04 40.55
CA VAL A 9 -46.65 15.11 40.61
C VAL A 9 -46.05 16.45 41.04
N THR A 10 -44.94 16.46 41.79
CA THR A 10 -44.35 17.70 42.31
C THR A 10 -43.48 18.40 41.24
N PRO A 11 -43.60 19.73 41.07
CA PRO A 11 -42.78 20.49 40.13
C PRO A 11 -41.27 20.29 40.32
N GLY A 12 -40.81 20.17 41.56
CA GLY A 12 -39.40 19.91 41.87
C GLY A 12 -38.92 18.53 41.42
N GLY A 13 -39.78 17.51 41.52
CA GLY A 13 -39.45 16.18 41.04
C GLY A 13 -39.36 16.10 39.51
N LYS A 14 -40.20 16.85 38.79
CA LYS A 14 -40.10 16.98 37.33
C LYS A 14 -38.79 17.64 36.88
N ALA A 15 -38.36 18.69 37.57
CA ALA A 15 -37.08 19.35 37.29
C ALA A 15 -35.89 18.42 37.51
N ASN A 16 -35.89 17.65 38.61
CA ASN A 16 -34.83 16.67 38.90
C ASN A 16 -34.81 15.53 37.87
N LEU A 17 -35.96 15.01 37.45
CA LEU A 17 -36.02 13.93 36.47
C LEU A 17 -35.53 14.40 35.10
N LEU A 18 -35.85 15.64 34.71
CA LEU A 18 -35.34 16.25 33.47
C LEU A 18 -33.82 16.45 33.54
N ALA A 19 -33.29 16.88 34.68
CA ALA A 19 -31.84 17.00 34.89
C ALA A 19 -31.13 15.63 34.81
N ILE A 20 -31.68 14.59 35.44
CA ILE A 20 -31.12 13.22 35.38
C ILE A 20 -31.19 12.67 33.96
N SER A 21 -32.32 12.85 33.26
CA SER A 21 -32.45 12.42 31.86
C SER A 21 -31.48 13.14 30.95
N SER A 22 -31.31 14.46 31.11
CA SER A 22 -30.34 15.24 30.35
C SER A 22 -28.90 14.81 30.64
N PHE A 23 -28.59 14.48 31.89
CA PHE A 23 -27.27 13.99 32.28
C PHE A 23 -26.97 12.62 31.65
N ILE A 24 -27.93 11.68 31.68
CA ILE A 24 -27.79 10.37 31.03
C ILE A 24 -27.58 10.53 29.52
N LEU A 25 -28.36 11.40 28.86
CA LEU A 25 -28.19 11.69 27.44
C LEU A 25 -26.80 12.27 27.14
N LEU A 26 -26.30 13.17 27.99
CA LEU A 26 -24.96 13.74 27.83
C LEU A 26 -23.87 12.68 27.98
N VAL A 27 -23.97 11.79 28.98
CA VAL A 27 -23.01 10.69 29.16
C VAL A 27 -23.00 9.75 27.96
N LEU A 28 -24.17 9.39 27.44
CA LEU A 28 -24.29 8.56 26.23
C LEU A 28 -23.71 9.26 25.00
N ALA A 29 -23.95 10.57 24.86
CA ALA A 29 -23.40 11.36 23.76
C ALA A 29 -21.87 11.41 23.82
N VAL A 30 -21.28 11.65 25.00
CA VAL A 30 -19.82 11.66 25.20
C VAL A 30 -19.21 10.28 24.92
N TYR A 31 -19.84 9.21 25.41
CA TYR A 31 -19.38 7.85 25.12
C TYR A 31 -19.38 7.56 23.61
N THR A 32 -20.48 7.92 22.93
CA THR A 32 -20.60 7.71 21.47
C THR A 32 -19.60 8.55 20.70
N ALA A 33 -19.35 9.79 21.11
CA ALA A 33 -18.34 10.67 20.50
C ALA A 33 -16.92 10.12 20.67
N ASN A 34 -16.57 9.62 21.86
CA ASN A 34 -15.27 9.01 22.11
C ASN A 34 -15.09 7.71 21.32
N LEU A 35 -16.13 6.86 21.28
CA LEU A 35 -16.10 5.63 20.49
C LEU A 35 -15.94 5.94 19.00
N ALA A 36 -16.69 6.93 18.49
CA ALA A 36 -16.57 7.38 17.11
C ALA A 36 -15.16 7.90 16.83
N ALA A 37 -14.59 8.70 17.73
CA ALA A 37 -13.23 9.21 17.59
C ALA A 37 -12.18 8.09 17.47
N ILE A 38 -12.25 7.08 18.36
CA ILE A 38 -11.35 5.91 18.34
C ILE A 38 -11.52 5.11 17.04
N LEU A 39 -12.77 4.83 16.64
CA LEU A 39 -13.03 4.08 15.41
C LEU A 39 -12.57 4.83 14.17
N THR A 40 -12.71 6.16 14.14
CA THR A 40 -12.21 6.97 13.03
C THR A 40 -10.69 7.08 13.01
N SER A 41 -10.01 7.06 14.17
CA SER A 41 -8.54 7.05 14.20
C SER A 41 -7.95 5.73 13.73
N ASP A 42 -8.64 4.61 13.96
CA ASP A 42 -8.19 3.29 13.49
C ASP A 42 -8.39 3.11 11.98
N ILE A 43 -9.29 3.90 11.37
CA ILE A 43 -9.61 3.85 9.93
C ILE A 43 -8.74 4.81 9.10
N SER A 44 -8.10 5.80 9.71
CA SER A 44 -7.30 6.78 8.98
C SER A 44 -5.92 6.27 8.59
N THR A 45 -5.81 5.83 7.33
CA THR A 45 -4.66 5.94 6.40
C THR A 45 -3.32 5.35 6.83
N SER A 46 -2.61 4.68 5.90
CA SER A 46 -1.25 4.18 6.11
C SER A 46 -0.44 5.15 6.97
N SER A 47 0.08 4.70 8.12
CA SER A 47 0.71 5.58 9.13
C SER A 47 1.99 6.27 8.65
N VAL A 48 2.29 6.14 7.37
CA VAL A 48 3.52 6.49 6.69
C VAL A 48 3.10 7.22 5.41
N SER A 49 3.61 8.43 5.24
CA SER A 49 3.34 9.27 4.05
C SER A 49 4.55 9.36 3.11
N SER A 50 5.74 9.06 3.63
CA SER A 50 7.02 9.17 2.94
C SER A 50 7.90 7.95 3.24
N LEU A 51 8.98 7.79 2.46
CA LEU A 51 9.98 6.76 2.73
C LEU A 51 10.66 6.97 4.08
N GLU A 52 10.98 8.21 4.42
CA GLU A 52 11.65 8.58 5.67
C GLU A 52 10.80 8.21 6.88
N ASP A 53 9.49 8.44 6.83
CA ASP A 53 8.55 8.02 7.88
C ASP A 53 8.58 6.49 8.07
N ALA A 54 8.66 5.73 6.97
CA ALA A 54 8.69 4.27 6.99
C ALA A 54 9.96 3.76 7.69
N ILE A 55 11.11 4.37 7.37
CA ILE A 55 12.40 4.02 7.95
C ILE A 55 12.40 4.34 9.45
N ILE A 56 11.92 5.53 9.84
CA ILE A 56 11.84 5.94 11.25
C ILE A 56 10.88 5.02 12.04
N ALA A 57 9.78 4.59 11.40
CA ALA A 57 8.84 3.64 11.99
C ALA A 57 9.40 2.20 12.09
N GLY A 58 10.59 1.93 11.54
CA GLY A 58 11.25 0.62 11.61
C GLY A 58 10.64 -0.41 10.67
N TYR A 59 10.09 0.02 9.54
CA TYR A 59 9.49 -0.90 8.56
C TYR A 59 10.55 -1.77 7.89
N ASN A 60 10.17 -3.01 7.60
CA ASN A 60 10.91 -3.86 6.68
C ASN A 60 10.28 -3.85 5.28
N PHE A 61 11.10 -4.07 4.25
CA PHE A 61 10.76 -3.84 2.87
C PHE A 61 10.83 -5.13 2.02
N CYS A 62 9.80 -5.39 1.22
CA CYS A 62 9.89 -6.34 0.11
C CYS A 62 10.32 -5.60 -1.15
N SER A 63 11.19 -6.21 -1.93
CA SER A 63 11.58 -5.66 -3.22
C SER A 63 12.20 -6.76 -4.07
N GLU A 64 12.16 -6.59 -5.38
CA GLU A 64 13.05 -7.34 -6.25
C GLU A 64 14.50 -6.92 -5.99
N ARG A 65 15.44 -7.85 -6.09
CA ARG A 65 16.85 -7.53 -5.78
C ARG A 65 17.40 -6.37 -6.60
N LYS A 66 17.11 -6.35 -7.90
CA LYS A 66 17.55 -5.26 -8.80
C LYS A 66 16.98 -3.90 -8.36
N VAL A 67 15.73 -3.87 -7.90
CA VAL A 67 15.09 -2.65 -7.43
C VAL A 67 15.66 -2.24 -6.06
N ALA A 68 15.88 -3.20 -5.16
CA ALA A 68 16.53 -2.95 -3.87
C ALA A 68 17.92 -2.33 -4.03
N GLU A 69 18.76 -2.87 -4.94
CA GLU A 69 20.09 -2.33 -5.24
C GLU A 69 20.04 -0.88 -5.72
N ILE A 70 19.08 -0.56 -6.60
CA ILE A 70 18.89 0.81 -7.10
C ILE A 70 18.46 1.75 -5.97
N VAL A 71 17.48 1.33 -5.16
CA VAL A 71 16.93 2.16 -4.08
C VAL A 71 17.97 2.39 -2.97
N MET A 72 18.76 1.38 -2.62
CA MET A 72 19.91 1.52 -1.70
C MET A 72 21.00 2.42 -2.28
N GLY A 73 21.18 2.45 -3.60
CA GLY A 73 22.09 3.38 -4.26
C GLY A 73 21.64 4.84 -4.21
N ILE A 74 20.33 5.09 -4.05
CA ILE A 74 19.75 6.44 -4.01
C ILE A 74 19.65 6.96 -2.57
N SER A 75 19.24 6.11 -1.62
CA SER A 75 19.06 6.49 -0.22
C SER A 75 20.10 5.83 0.66
N SER A 76 20.96 6.64 1.29
CA SER A 76 22.01 6.17 2.21
C SER A 76 21.47 5.61 3.53
N ASN A 77 20.20 5.82 3.83
CA ASN A 77 19.57 5.41 5.09
C ASN A 77 18.95 4.00 5.02
N LEU A 78 19.01 3.35 3.86
CA LEU A 78 18.52 2.00 3.66
C LEU A 78 19.68 1.01 3.75
N GLU A 79 19.56 0.08 4.69
CA GLU A 79 20.51 -1.02 4.85
C GLU A 79 19.95 -2.30 4.22
N PRO A 80 20.81 -3.21 3.71
CA PRO A 80 20.37 -4.49 3.18
C PRO A 80 19.60 -5.36 4.20
N SER A 81 19.83 -5.14 5.49
CA SER A 81 19.15 -5.81 6.61
C SER A 81 17.67 -5.43 6.73
N MET A 82 17.25 -4.29 6.17
CA MET A 82 15.86 -3.84 6.17
C MET A 82 15.01 -4.54 5.11
N PHE A 83 15.63 -5.26 4.17
CA PHE A 83 14.93 -5.98 3.12
C PHE A 83 14.72 -7.44 3.51
N VAL A 84 13.53 -7.95 3.21
CA VAL A 84 13.21 -9.37 3.39
C VAL A 84 14.15 -10.22 2.52
N PRO A 85 14.83 -11.22 3.09
CA PRO A 85 15.70 -12.11 2.33
C PRO A 85 14.88 -13.06 1.44
N ASP A 86 15.44 -13.46 0.30
CA ASP A 86 14.76 -14.41 -0.59
C ASP A 86 14.69 -15.81 0.07
N PRO A 87 13.49 -16.33 0.41
CA PRO A 87 13.36 -17.56 1.19
C PRO A 87 13.92 -18.77 0.45
N THR A 88 14.92 -19.42 1.06
CA THR A 88 15.58 -20.62 0.49
C THR A 88 14.64 -21.80 0.32
N SER A 89 13.60 -21.89 1.16
CA SER A 89 12.55 -22.90 1.06
C SER A 89 11.74 -22.82 -0.24
N LEU A 90 11.71 -21.65 -0.89
CA LEU A 90 10.97 -21.39 -2.14
C LEU A 90 11.90 -21.22 -3.34
N GLY A 91 13.14 -21.70 -3.23
CA GLY A 91 14.15 -21.62 -4.29
C GLY A 91 14.87 -20.27 -4.36
N GLY A 92 14.78 -19.45 -3.31
CA GLY A 92 15.62 -18.27 -3.11
C GLY A 92 17.03 -18.62 -2.62
N ASP A 93 17.87 -17.60 -2.46
CA ASP A 93 19.28 -17.74 -2.04
C ASP A 93 19.58 -17.15 -0.66
N GLY A 94 18.57 -16.67 0.06
CA GLY A 94 18.71 -16.08 1.40
C GLY A 94 19.32 -14.69 1.42
N LEU A 95 19.58 -14.08 0.26
CA LEU A 95 20.10 -12.72 0.16
C LEU A 95 18.94 -11.70 0.13
N PRO A 96 19.19 -10.44 0.55
CA PRO A 96 18.19 -9.37 0.52
C PRO A 96 17.53 -9.17 -0.84
N GLY A 97 16.19 -9.09 -0.84
CA GLY A 97 15.38 -8.91 -2.03
C GLY A 97 15.20 -10.18 -2.86
N PHE A 98 14.02 -10.31 -3.47
CA PHE A 98 13.65 -11.48 -4.27
C PHE A 98 14.38 -11.50 -5.61
N ASN A 99 14.99 -12.63 -5.96
CA ASN A 99 15.74 -12.80 -7.21
C ASN A 99 15.43 -14.14 -7.92
N CYS A 100 14.52 -14.94 -7.38
CA CYS A 100 14.27 -16.26 -7.92
C CYS A 100 13.61 -16.21 -9.33
N PRO A 101 14.22 -16.86 -10.35
CA PRO A 101 13.75 -16.79 -11.74
C PRO A 101 12.44 -17.56 -11.98
N ASN A 102 12.15 -18.58 -11.17
CA ASN A 102 11.00 -19.47 -11.35
C ASN A 102 9.83 -19.16 -10.40
N CYS A 103 9.87 -18.04 -9.70
CA CYS A 103 9.09 -17.84 -8.49
C CYS A 103 8.13 -16.63 -8.56
N ALA A 104 8.04 -16.01 -9.74
CA ALA A 104 7.31 -14.77 -9.98
C ALA A 104 7.70 -13.66 -8.98
N ALA A 105 8.99 -13.30 -8.94
CA ALA A 105 9.52 -12.29 -8.03
C ALA A 105 8.67 -11.00 -7.98
N ARG A 106 8.14 -10.57 -9.14
CA ARG A 106 7.23 -9.42 -9.27
C ARG A 106 5.97 -9.51 -8.41
N SER A 107 5.22 -10.62 -8.50
CA SER A 107 3.99 -10.78 -7.70
C SER A 107 4.32 -11.05 -6.23
N ARG A 108 5.43 -11.76 -5.99
CA ARG A 108 5.90 -12.14 -4.67
C ARG A 108 6.12 -10.93 -3.76
N VAL A 109 6.65 -9.84 -4.29
CA VAL A 109 6.81 -8.58 -3.56
C VAL A 109 5.50 -8.16 -2.89
N PHE A 110 4.37 -8.31 -3.57
CA PHE A 110 3.05 -7.95 -3.05
C PHE A 110 2.41 -9.07 -2.21
N ASP A 111 2.66 -10.34 -2.54
CA ASP A 111 2.17 -11.51 -1.77
C ASP A 111 2.68 -11.51 -0.32
N TYR A 112 3.94 -11.11 -0.13
CA TYR A 112 4.59 -11.07 1.18
C TYR A 112 4.47 -9.71 1.88
N MET A 113 3.81 -8.73 1.27
CA MET A 113 3.54 -7.45 1.92
C MET A 113 2.31 -7.54 2.82
N LYS A 114 2.51 -7.37 4.13
CA LYS A 114 1.46 -7.38 5.16
C LYS A 114 1.73 -6.28 6.18
N LEU A 115 0.70 -5.52 6.54
CA LEU A 115 0.85 -4.44 7.52
C LEU A 115 1.26 -4.97 8.90
N ASP A 116 0.58 -6.02 9.35
CA ASP A 116 0.83 -6.69 10.63
C ASP A 116 1.34 -8.12 10.38
N HIS A 117 2.54 -8.40 10.88
CA HIS A 117 3.18 -9.71 10.77
C HIS A 117 4.15 -9.92 11.94
N SER A 118 4.35 -11.18 12.32
CA SER A 118 5.26 -11.57 13.41
C SER A 118 6.62 -12.05 12.91
N ASP A 119 6.75 -12.34 11.61
CA ASP A 119 7.96 -12.92 11.01
C ASP A 119 8.58 -11.96 9.98
N PRO A 120 9.55 -11.13 10.42
CA PRO A 120 10.19 -10.16 9.55
C PRO A 120 11.14 -10.78 8.52
N SER A 121 11.42 -12.09 8.63
CA SER A 121 12.23 -12.82 7.65
C SER A 121 11.42 -13.28 6.44
N LEU A 122 10.09 -13.26 6.53
CA LEU A 122 9.19 -13.74 5.49
C LEU A 122 8.28 -12.63 4.95
N TYR A 123 7.75 -11.78 5.83
CA TYR A 123 6.80 -10.74 5.48
C TYR A 123 7.42 -9.35 5.62
N CYS A 124 6.92 -8.39 4.83
CA CYS A 124 7.33 -6.98 4.91
C CYS A 124 6.15 -6.04 5.17
N ASN A 125 6.40 -4.90 5.79
CA ASN A 125 5.40 -3.85 6.00
C ASN A 125 5.11 -3.05 4.72
N ALA A 126 6.15 -2.77 3.93
CA ALA A 126 6.07 -1.99 2.70
C ALA A 126 6.85 -2.65 1.56
N ALA A 127 6.60 -2.23 0.33
CA ALA A 127 7.25 -2.77 -0.85
C ALA A 127 7.80 -1.68 -1.76
N PHE A 128 8.96 -1.94 -2.36
CA PHE A 128 9.45 -1.21 -3.52
C PHE A 128 9.17 -2.04 -4.78
N ALA A 129 8.37 -1.47 -5.66
CA ALA A 129 8.02 -2.08 -6.94
C ALA A 129 7.77 -0.99 -7.98
N SER A 130 7.75 -1.38 -9.25
CA SER A 130 7.28 -0.48 -10.31
C SER A 130 5.79 -0.22 -10.16
N TRP A 131 5.35 0.98 -10.53
CA TRP A 131 3.93 1.32 -10.48
C TRP A 131 3.14 0.51 -11.50
N GLU A 132 3.76 0.24 -12.64
CA GLU A 132 3.23 -0.53 -13.75
C GLU A 132 2.94 -1.98 -13.32
N ASP A 133 3.83 -2.62 -12.54
CA ASP A 133 3.58 -3.99 -12.05
C ASP A 133 2.37 -4.03 -11.12
N LEU A 134 2.19 -3.03 -10.24
CA LEU A 134 1.01 -2.94 -9.38
C LEU A 134 -0.27 -2.72 -10.20
N GLN A 135 -0.23 -1.85 -11.22
CA GLN A 135 -1.37 -1.64 -12.12
C GLN A 135 -1.76 -2.91 -12.88
N VAL A 136 -0.78 -3.69 -13.34
CA VAL A 136 -1.04 -4.99 -13.99
C VAL A 136 -1.70 -5.97 -13.03
N LEU A 137 -1.31 -5.99 -11.75
CA LEU A 137 -1.95 -6.84 -10.75
C LEU A 137 -3.39 -6.35 -10.43
N HIS A 138 -3.58 -5.05 -10.28
CA HIS A 138 -4.89 -4.44 -10.07
C HIS A 138 -5.85 -4.74 -11.23
N SER A 139 -5.34 -4.77 -12.47
CA SER A 139 -6.12 -5.13 -13.66
C SER A 139 -6.76 -6.52 -13.59
N ARG A 140 -6.15 -7.42 -12.81
CA ARG A 140 -6.58 -8.81 -12.60
C ARG A 140 -7.33 -8.97 -11.29
N ALA A 141 -7.72 -7.87 -10.66
CA ALA A 141 -8.30 -7.83 -9.31
C ALA A 141 -7.40 -8.51 -8.25
N GLN A 142 -6.07 -8.46 -8.43
CA GLN A 142 -5.08 -8.96 -7.47
C GLN A 142 -4.47 -7.79 -6.71
N HIS A 143 -4.20 -8.00 -5.43
CA HIS A 143 -3.55 -7.00 -4.55
C HIS A 143 -4.26 -5.65 -4.46
N CYS A 144 -5.59 -5.62 -4.64
CA CYS A 144 -6.41 -4.41 -4.50
C CYS A 144 -6.35 -3.77 -3.09
N ASP A 145 -5.83 -4.50 -2.10
CA ASP A 145 -5.59 -4.02 -0.73
C ASP A 145 -4.28 -3.22 -0.61
N LYS A 146 -3.53 -3.05 -1.71
CA LYS A 146 -2.24 -2.36 -1.75
C LYS A 146 -2.38 -1.05 -2.51
N GLN A 147 -1.70 -0.03 -2.03
CA GLN A 147 -1.72 1.30 -2.63
C GLN A 147 -0.32 1.90 -2.68
N ARG A 148 -0.10 2.80 -3.63
CA ARG A 148 1.13 3.59 -3.70
C ARG A 148 1.16 4.59 -2.56
N VAL A 149 2.30 4.71 -1.89
CA VAL A 149 2.56 5.70 -0.85
C VAL A 149 3.75 6.56 -1.29
N GLY A 150 3.61 7.88 -1.15
CA GLY A 150 4.65 8.85 -1.51
C GLY A 150 4.86 9.03 -3.01
N ASP A 151 5.98 9.67 -3.34
CA ASP A 151 6.40 10.00 -4.70
C ASP A 151 7.35 8.92 -5.28
N PRO A 152 7.45 8.78 -6.62
CA PRO A 152 8.40 7.88 -7.25
C PRO A 152 9.85 8.20 -6.86
N LEU A 153 10.57 7.22 -6.30
CA LEU A 153 11.96 7.37 -5.88
C LEU A 153 12.94 7.45 -7.06
N ALA A 154 12.62 6.76 -8.15
CA ALA A 154 13.47 6.66 -9.33
C ALA A 154 12.62 6.42 -10.58
N HIS A 155 13.10 6.92 -11.71
CA HIS A 155 12.58 6.56 -13.02
C HIS A 155 13.56 5.57 -13.66
N GLN A 156 13.09 4.37 -13.99
CA GLN A 156 13.89 3.39 -14.69
C GLN A 156 13.54 3.41 -16.17
N ASN A 157 14.54 3.68 -17.00
CA ASN A 157 14.39 3.54 -18.45
C ASN A 157 14.51 2.06 -18.80
N ILE A 158 13.39 1.45 -19.20
CA ILE A 158 13.39 0.10 -19.74
C ILE A 158 13.83 0.18 -21.19
N GLY A 159 14.94 -0.47 -21.51
CA GLY A 159 15.49 -0.57 -22.86
C GLY A 159 15.42 -1.99 -23.39
N ILE A 160 15.31 -2.13 -24.70
CA ILE A 160 15.49 -3.41 -25.40
C ILE A 160 16.96 -3.49 -25.80
N PRO A 161 17.73 -4.49 -25.35
CA PRO A 161 19.10 -4.65 -25.80
C PRO A 161 19.10 -5.00 -27.30
N LEU A 162 19.75 -4.17 -28.12
CA LEU A 162 19.85 -4.35 -29.56
C LEU A 162 21.27 -4.78 -29.93
N SER A 163 21.39 -5.66 -30.93
CA SER A 163 22.68 -5.95 -31.55
C SER A 163 23.12 -4.78 -32.44
N ASP A 164 24.42 -4.46 -32.41
CA ASP A 164 25.01 -3.37 -33.20
C ASP A 164 24.70 -3.44 -34.70
N SER A 165 24.54 -4.64 -35.26
CA SER A 165 24.24 -4.81 -36.69
C SER A 165 22.87 -4.28 -37.11
N TRP A 166 21.93 -4.11 -36.18
CA TRP A 166 20.54 -3.71 -36.45
C TRP A 166 20.10 -2.47 -35.67
N SER A 167 20.97 -1.92 -34.80
CA SER A 167 20.63 -0.79 -33.93
C SER A 167 20.12 0.41 -34.72
N ASP A 168 20.78 0.78 -35.81
CA ASP A 168 20.44 1.98 -36.58
C ASP A 168 19.08 1.87 -37.27
N SER A 169 18.78 0.69 -37.83
CA SER A 169 17.51 0.43 -38.51
C SER A 169 16.35 0.38 -37.53
N LEU A 170 16.54 -0.26 -36.37
CA LEU A 170 15.52 -0.34 -35.32
C LEU A 170 15.30 1.01 -34.64
N LEU A 171 16.35 1.80 -34.44
CA LEU A 171 16.24 3.15 -33.87
C LEU A 171 15.42 4.06 -34.78
N ALA A 172 15.67 4.03 -36.09
CA ALA A 172 14.84 4.76 -37.06
C ALA A 172 13.37 4.31 -37.02
N LEU A 173 13.12 3.00 -36.91
CA LEU A 173 11.77 2.46 -36.75
C LEU A 173 11.11 2.95 -35.45
N PHE A 174 11.80 2.87 -34.31
CA PHE A 174 11.26 3.34 -33.02
C PHE A 174 10.91 4.82 -33.06
N HIS A 175 11.74 5.66 -33.69
CA HIS A 175 11.42 7.08 -33.89
C HIS A 175 10.20 7.28 -34.80
N SER A 176 10.03 6.48 -35.86
CA SER A 176 8.82 6.54 -36.70
C SER A 176 7.57 6.18 -35.91
N VAL A 177 7.61 5.05 -35.19
CA VAL A 177 6.50 4.55 -34.34
C VAL A 177 6.14 5.57 -33.25
N GLN A 178 7.14 6.22 -32.65
CA GLN A 178 6.92 7.26 -31.65
C GLN A 178 6.30 8.53 -32.26
N ASN A 179 6.81 9.00 -33.40
CA ASN A 179 6.31 10.21 -34.08
C ASN A 179 4.91 10.03 -34.66
N GLU A 180 4.59 8.82 -35.12
CA GLU A 180 3.25 8.46 -35.60
C GLU A 180 2.24 8.26 -34.45
N GLY A 181 2.69 8.28 -33.19
CA GLY A 181 1.84 8.09 -32.02
C GLY A 181 1.36 6.65 -31.82
N VAL A 182 1.86 5.70 -32.60
CA VAL A 182 1.47 4.28 -32.52
C VAL A 182 1.80 3.72 -31.14
N MET A 183 2.97 4.05 -30.59
CA MET A 183 3.33 3.61 -29.23
C MET A 183 2.37 4.13 -28.16
N ALA A 184 1.95 5.40 -28.25
CA ALA A 184 1.00 5.98 -27.30
C ALA A 184 -0.39 5.34 -27.43
N MET A 185 -0.81 5.03 -28.65
CA MET A 185 -2.07 4.33 -28.92
C MET A 185 -2.07 2.91 -28.34
N GLU A 186 -1.00 2.14 -28.57
CA GLU A 186 -0.87 0.78 -28.04
C GLU A 186 -0.73 0.78 -26.51
N LEU A 187 -0.03 1.76 -25.92
CA LEU A 187 0.05 1.92 -24.47
C LEU A 187 -1.34 2.23 -23.87
N ALA A 188 -2.09 3.16 -24.46
CA ALA A 188 -3.44 3.48 -24.01
C ALA A 188 -4.40 2.28 -24.18
N ALA A 189 -4.23 1.47 -25.22
CA ALA A 189 -5.01 0.24 -25.42
C ALA A 189 -4.61 -0.89 -24.46
N ALA A 190 -3.37 -0.89 -23.97
CA ALA A 190 -2.86 -1.83 -22.99
C ALA A 190 -3.12 -1.39 -21.53
N GLU A 191 -3.58 -0.15 -21.32
CA GLU A 191 -4.01 0.30 -20.01
C GLU A 191 -5.17 -0.56 -19.51
N PRO A 192 -5.18 -0.94 -18.22
CA PRO A 192 -6.18 -1.85 -17.71
C PRO A 192 -7.56 -1.20 -17.59
N ASP A 193 -8.57 -1.84 -18.21
CA ASP A 193 -9.97 -1.38 -18.21
C ASP A 193 -10.58 -1.23 -16.81
N SER A 194 -10.10 -2.02 -15.85
CA SER A 194 -10.55 -2.00 -14.47
C SER A 194 -9.36 -1.91 -13.52
N VAL A 195 -9.24 -0.79 -12.82
CA VAL A 195 -8.30 -0.63 -11.71
C VAL A 195 -9.09 -0.76 -10.41
N CYS A 196 -8.52 -1.42 -9.40
CA CYS A 196 -9.11 -1.45 -8.06
C CYS A 196 -9.37 -0.01 -7.57
N PRO A 197 -10.50 0.27 -6.91
CA PRO A 197 -10.74 1.60 -6.35
C PRO A 197 -9.68 1.89 -5.29
N VAL A 198 -9.00 3.04 -5.44
CA VAL A 198 -8.01 3.55 -4.49
C VAL A 198 -8.72 4.28 -3.36
#